data_AF-A0AAV4F307-F1
#
_entry.id   AF-A0AAV4F307-F1
#
_cell.length_a   1.000
_cell.length_b   1.000
_cell.length_c   1.000
_cell.angle_alpha   90.00
_cell.angle_beta   90.00
_cell.angle_gamma   90.00
#
_symmetry.space_group_name_H-M   'P 1'
#
loop_
_entity.id
_entity.type
_entity.pdbx_description
1 polymer ?
#
loop_
_entity_poly.entity_id
_entity_poly.type
_entity_poly.pdbx_seq_one_letter_code
_entity_poly.pdbx_strand_id
1 'polypeptide(L)'
;MGKLSLFTISFSNPNGVFYAGTMIEGYVTIDLKDSMEMRGIHLTFEGKAQVHWTETESTGTGENSETRTVSYSASEKYFDQDVLLHGIWSSQGRSTTKLPQGRHTFPFQFLIPPNLPSSFEGTDGQIRYMIRCKIDKPWKFDHKTKRAFTIISILDLNSDARYSQRLQGVKEKRLCCLCCKSGPISVSFHVDRTGYVPGEVIRPTAEISNGSNRSINKSYVELRMVTKFYAEGSTRTSSTVVGRLTRPSISAHSEDIWSGEEAIVIPPLPPSFLLGCKIIDISYILQSVVLEFDNKTQPMDWSKCIVCQTENGKKKKLSCPAKSKRKDTGAGYKKFIKNIHLFEEAGCEELPEWIKSEAKDAETLAINEGKWHSAYFSRFSRTKADRLVERKRKRESDTFDKSIKTFTRVNSSNSHDPRGVTESTASTPGIFRRNMYFLCHEEGVQLHQVQTLELDRRLRDCVQDLQDQQLIAELNTASDLVAREAKYHANV
;
A
#
# COMPACT_ATOMS: atom_id res chain seq x y z
N MET A 1 -14.41 24.76 -42.89
CA MET A 1 -13.20 24.10 -42.34
C MET A 1 -12.46 25.08 -41.44
N GLY A 2 -11.93 24.64 -40.30
CA GLY A 2 -11.18 25.51 -39.38
C GLY A 2 -9.85 25.98 -39.97
N LYS A 3 -9.40 27.20 -39.62
CA LYS A 3 -8.11 27.75 -40.04
C LYS A 3 -6.90 27.02 -39.44
N LEU A 4 -7.10 26.29 -38.33
CA LEU A 4 -6.06 25.55 -37.61
C LEU A 4 -5.96 24.12 -38.14
N SER A 5 -4.82 23.72 -38.69
CA SER A 5 -4.53 22.35 -39.13
C SER A 5 -3.76 21.53 -38.08
N LEU A 6 -2.85 22.16 -37.34
CA LEU A 6 -2.04 21.50 -36.30
C LEU A 6 -1.96 22.39 -35.06
N PHE A 7 -2.07 21.79 -33.87
CA PHE A 7 -1.79 22.46 -32.61
C PHE A 7 -1.30 21.47 -31.56
N THR A 8 0.02 21.35 -31.45
CA THR A 8 0.67 20.27 -30.70
C THR A 8 1.79 20.80 -29.82
N ILE A 9 1.97 20.15 -28.68
CA ILE A 9 3.08 20.38 -27.76
C ILE A 9 4.06 19.22 -27.88
N SER A 10 5.32 19.53 -28.15
CA SER A 10 6.40 18.57 -28.33
C SER A 10 7.50 18.82 -27.30
N PHE A 11 7.88 17.81 -26.55
CA PHE A 11 9.06 17.87 -25.69
C PHE A 11 10.31 17.44 -26.47
N SER A 12 11.47 18.00 -26.12
CA SER A 12 12.76 17.54 -26.63
C SER A 12 13.04 16.08 -26.23
N ASN A 13 12.65 15.68 -25.01
CA ASN A 13 12.55 14.27 -24.62
C ASN A 13 11.18 13.71 -25.07
N PRO A 14 11.12 12.87 -26.11
CA PRO A 14 9.84 12.40 -26.66
C PRO A 14 9.04 11.56 -25.66
N ASN A 15 9.71 10.90 -24.71
CA ASN A 15 9.08 10.05 -23.70
C ASN A 15 8.30 10.87 -22.64
N GLY A 16 8.61 12.16 -22.50
CA GLY A 16 7.94 13.03 -21.53
C GLY A 16 8.18 12.62 -20.07
N VAL A 17 9.32 11.99 -19.77
CA VAL A 17 9.72 11.60 -18.41
C VAL A 17 10.86 12.52 -17.97
N PHE A 18 10.72 13.13 -16.80
CA PHE A 18 11.66 14.10 -16.25
C PHE A 18 11.89 13.86 -14.76
N TYR A 19 13.01 14.36 -14.24
CA TYR A 19 13.29 14.33 -12.80
C TYR A 19 12.92 15.68 -12.16
N ALA A 20 12.47 15.64 -10.90
CA ALA A 20 12.28 16.87 -10.13
C ALA A 20 13.56 17.73 -10.12
N GLY A 21 13.43 19.05 -10.29
CA GLY A 21 14.59 19.96 -10.39
C GLY A 21 15.25 20.09 -11.76
N THR A 22 14.81 19.33 -12.78
CA THR A 22 15.39 19.40 -14.13
C THR A 22 14.68 20.41 -15.04
N MET A 23 15.33 20.80 -16.14
CA MET A 23 14.73 21.66 -17.17
C MET A 23 13.90 20.83 -18.15
N ILE A 24 12.67 21.25 -18.41
CA ILE A 24 11.88 20.77 -19.55
C ILE A 24 12.09 21.73 -20.70
N GLU A 25 12.42 21.18 -21.87
CA GLU A 25 12.54 21.92 -23.11
C GLU A 25 11.59 21.33 -24.16
N GLY A 26 11.09 22.19 -25.05
CA GLY A 26 10.21 21.76 -26.10
C GLY A 26 9.70 22.90 -26.97
N TYR A 27 8.69 22.58 -27.76
CA TYR A 27 8.09 23.47 -28.73
C TYR A 27 6.57 23.33 -28.77
N VAL A 28 5.89 24.44 -29.00
CA VAL A 28 4.51 24.46 -29.45
C VAL A 28 4.50 24.68 -30.96
N THR A 29 3.93 23.74 -31.71
CA THR A 29 3.79 23.83 -33.16
C THR A 29 2.35 24.11 -33.53
N ILE A 30 2.15 25.17 -34.31
CA ILE A 30 0.86 25.59 -34.86
C ILE A 30 0.98 25.60 -36.37
N ASP A 31 0.02 25.00 -37.07
CA ASP A 31 -0.08 25.12 -38.52
C ASP A 31 -1.44 25.73 -38.89
N LEU A 32 -1.39 26.77 -39.72
CA LEU A 32 -2.55 27.56 -40.12
C LEU A 32 -2.77 27.46 -41.63
N LYS A 33 -3.99 27.08 -42.03
CA LYS A 33 -4.48 27.10 -43.42
C LYS A 33 -4.76 28.52 -43.93
N ASP A 34 -4.98 29.46 -43.04
CA ASP A 34 -5.15 30.89 -43.32
C ASP A 34 -4.80 31.68 -42.04
N SER A 35 -4.42 32.94 -42.21
CA SER A 35 -4.09 33.88 -41.14
C SER A 35 -5.18 33.96 -40.05
N MET A 36 -4.73 34.02 -38.80
CA MET A 36 -5.59 34.00 -37.61
C MET A 36 -5.31 35.19 -36.71
N GLU A 37 -6.35 35.94 -36.36
CA GLU A 37 -6.29 36.96 -35.31
C GLU A 37 -6.43 36.31 -33.93
N MET A 38 -5.57 36.72 -33.01
CA MET A 38 -5.50 36.23 -31.64
C MET A 38 -4.97 37.32 -30.69
N ARG A 39 -5.23 37.20 -29.40
CA ARG A 39 -4.66 38.06 -28.36
C ARG A 39 -3.29 37.55 -27.92
N GLY A 40 -3.18 36.24 -27.73
CA GLY A 40 -1.91 35.62 -27.36
C GLY A 40 -1.93 34.10 -27.40
N ILE A 41 -0.73 33.52 -27.33
CA ILE A 41 -0.49 32.09 -27.17
C ILE A 41 0.08 31.90 -25.76
N HIS A 42 -0.68 31.26 -24.90
CA HIS A 42 -0.35 31.07 -23.49
C HIS A 42 -0.08 29.60 -23.21
N LEU A 43 0.98 29.32 -22.47
CA LEU A 43 1.41 28.00 -22.07
C LEU A 43 1.39 27.92 -20.55
N THR A 44 0.61 27.01 -19.99
CA THR A 44 0.46 26.82 -18.54
C THR A 44 1.07 25.48 -18.14
N PHE A 45 2.01 25.51 -17.21
CA PHE A 45 2.54 24.33 -16.52
C PHE A 45 1.75 24.13 -15.23
N GLU A 46 1.09 22.98 -15.09
CA GLU A 46 0.31 22.63 -13.89
C GLU A 46 0.77 21.29 -13.32
N GLY A 47 0.97 21.25 -12.01
CA GLY A 47 1.24 20.03 -11.25
C GLY A 47 0.37 19.98 -10.01
N LYS A 48 -0.36 18.87 -9.80
CA LYS A 48 -1.20 18.70 -8.61
C LYS A 48 -1.46 17.24 -8.26
N ALA A 49 -1.74 17.00 -6.98
CA ALA A 49 -2.37 15.80 -6.48
C ALA A 49 -3.87 16.02 -6.27
N GLN A 50 -4.65 14.96 -6.48
CA GLN A 50 -6.09 14.91 -6.21
C GLN A 50 -6.45 13.55 -5.66
N VAL A 51 -7.28 13.52 -4.63
CA VAL A 51 -7.87 12.29 -4.08
C VAL A 51 -9.38 12.46 -4.00
N HIS A 52 -10.10 11.35 -4.19
CA HIS A 52 -11.54 11.29 -4.06
C HIS A 52 -12.01 9.85 -3.83
N TRP A 53 -12.92 9.68 -2.87
CA TRP A 53 -13.66 8.43 -2.69
C TRP A 53 -15.02 8.70 -2.05
N THR A 54 -15.90 7.69 -2.07
CA THR A 54 -17.21 7.74 -1.42
C THR A 54 -17.38 6.59 -0.43
N GLU A 55 -18.13 6.83 0.63
CA GLU A 55 -18.49 5.84 1.65
C GLU A 55 -20.00 5.85 1.88
N THR A 56 -20.57 4.66 2.01
CA THR A 56 -21.99 4.49 2.30
C THR A 56 -22.18 4.33 3.79
N GLU A 57 -22.89 5.26 4.41
CA GLU A 57 -23.26 5.20 5.81
C GLU A 57 -24.76 4.92 5.92
N SER A 58 -25.12 3.87 6.67
CA SER A 58 -26.51 3.57 6.99
C SER A 58 -26.79 3.92 8.45
N THR A 59 -27.78 4.78 8.69
CA THR A 59 -28.24 5.17 10.03
C THR A 59 -29.66 4.65 10.26
N GLY A 60 -29.91 4.06 11.43
CA GLY A 60 -31.21 3.46 11.79
C GLY A 60 -31.25 1.92 11.63
N THR A 61 -32.33 1.30 12.08
CA THR A 61 -32.56 -0.16 11.99
C THR A 61 -33.98 -0.44 11.51
N GLY A 62 -34.16 -1.43 10.63
CA GLY A 62 -35.48 -1.81 10.10
C GLY A 62 -36.00 -0.84 9.03
N GLU A 63 -37.30 -0.54 9.02
CA GLU A 63 -37.93 0.37 8.04
C GLU A 63 -37.42 1.81 8.11
N ASN A 64 -36.75 2.20 9.21
CA ASN A 64 -36.15 3.53 9.40
C ASN A 64 -34.66 3.57 9.03
N SER A 65 -34.16 2.62 8.23
CA SER A 65 -32.77 2.68 7.74
C SER A 65 -32.64 3.73 6.65
N GLU A 66 -31.95 4.83 6.95
CA GLU A 66 -31.53 5.82 5.95
C GLU A 66 -30.11 5.52 5.52
N THR A 67 -29.89 5.50 4.20
CA THR A 67 -28.56 5.30 3.63
C THR A 67 -28.12 6.60 2.97
N ARG A 68 -26.98 7.14 3.43
CA ARG A 68 -26.35 8.33 2.85
C ARG A 68 -25.00 7.96 2.25
N THR A 69 -24.67 8.57 1.12
CA THR A 69 -23.33 8.49 0.54
C THR A 69 -22.56 9.73 0.95
N VAL A 70 -21.45 9.55 1.67
CA VAL A 70 -20.53 10.62 2.02
C VAL A 70 -19.40 10.63 0.99
N SER A 71 -19.07 11.80 0.47
CA SER A 71 -18.00 12.00 -0.50
C SER A 71 -16.83 12.71 0.17
N TYR A 72 -15.64 12.16 0.04
CA TYR A 72 -14.40 12.74 0.54
C TYR A 72 -13.55 13.21 -0.64
N SER A 73 -12.95 14.39 -0.54
CA SER A 73 -12.02 14.87 -1.57
C SER A 73 -10.94 15.79 -1.03
N ALA A 74 -9.75 15.76 -1.63
CA ALA A 74 -8.72 16.75 -1.36
C ALA A 74 -7.88 17.00 -2.61
N SER A 75 -7.28 18.19 -2.69
CA SER A 75 -6.34 18.54 -3.77
C SER A 75 -5.18 19.34 -3.23
N GLU A 76 -3.99 19.03 -3.73
CA GLU A 76 -2.75 19.72 -3.41
C GLU A 76 -2.11 20.21 -4.72
N LYS A 77 -2.04 21.52 -4.91
CA LYS A 77 -1.41 22.13 -6.09
C LYS A 77 0.06 22.40 -5.79
N TYR A 78 0.95 21.87 -6.64
CA TYR A 78 2.40 22.05 -6.53
C TYR A 78 2.89 23.28 -7.28
N PHE A 79 2.42 23.47 -8.50
CA PHE A 79 2.69 24.66 -9.29
C PHE A 79 1.59 24.86 -10.34
N ASP A 80 1.43 26.11 -10.75
CA ASP A 80 0.55 26.57 -11.82
C ASP A 80 1.18 27.85 -12.37
N GLN A 81 1.96 27.72 -13.44
CA GLN A 81 2.79 28.78 -13.98
C GLN A 81 2.47 29.02 -15.45
N ASP A 82 2.12 30.25 -15.78
CA ASP A 82 1.87 30.67 -17.15
C ASP A 82 3.13 31.26 -17.82
N VAL A 83 3.26 30.99 -19.10
CA VAL A 83 4.30 31.50 -20.00
C VAL A 83 3.62 32.04 -21.26
N LEU A 84 3.93 33.28 -21.62
CA LEU A 84 3.46 33.88 -22.87
C LEU A 84 4.44 33.55 -23.99
N LEU A 85 3.98 32.82 -25.01
CA LEU A 85 4.79 32.48 -26.18
C LEU A 85 4.69 33.52 -27.30
N HIS A 86 3.54 34.19 -27.41
CA HIS A 86 3.30 35.20 -28.45
C HIS A 86 2.12 36.11 -28.07
N GLY A 87 2.12 37.34 -28.56
CA GLY A 87 1.03 38.31 -28.36
C GLY A 87 1.14 39.03 -27.02
N ILE A 88 0.03 39.20 -26.33
CA ILE A 88 -0.06 39.90 -25.05
C ILE A 88 -0.62 38.99 -23.95
N TRP A 89 -0.33 39.31 -22.69
CA TRP A 89 -1.00 38.70 -21.55
C TRP A 89 -2.48 39.07 -21.54
N SER A 90 -3.35 38.16 -21.08
CA SER A 90 -4.80 38.46 -20.96
C SER A 90 -5.09 39.64 -20.02
N SER A 91 -4.17 39.96 -19.10
CA SER A 91 -4.25 41.13 -18.20
C SER A 91 -3.86 42.45 -18.86
N GLN A 92 -3.14 42.44 -19.99
CA GLN A 92 -2.61 43.64 -20.65
C GLN A 92 -3.60 44.29 -21.64
N GLY A 93 -4.83 43.77 -21.73
CA GLY A 93 -5.93 44.37 -22.49
C GLY A 93 -6.47 43.47 -23.60
N ARG A 94 -6.96 44.10 -24.67
CA ARG A 94 -7.69 43.43 -25.76
C ARG A 94 -7.03 43.59 -27.13
N SER A 95 -5.79 44.07 -27.17
CA SER A 95 -5.04 44.19 -28.43
C SER A 95 -4.88 42.82 -29.09
N THR A 96 -5.06 42.76 -30.40
CA THR A 96 -4.93 41.53 -31.17
C THR A 96 -3.70 41.62 -32.07
N THR A 97 -3.07 40.47 -32.26
CA THR A 97 -2.03 40.24 -33.26
C THR A 97 -2.54 39.25 -34.30
N LYS A 98 -2.00 39.32 -35.51
CA LYS A 98 -2.35 38.42 -36.61
C LYS A 98 -1.21 37.45 -36.85
N LEU A 99 -1.44 36.17 -36.61
CA LEU A 99 -0.50 35.11 -36.98
C LEU A 99 -0.75 34.72 -38.44
N PRO A 100 0.25 34.81 -39.34
CA PRO A 100 0.05 34.56 -40.76
C PRO A 100 -0.18 33.07 -41.05
N GLN A 101 -0.64 32.77 -42.27
CA GLN A 101 -0.76 31.38 -42.75
C GLN A 101 0.60 30.66 -42.70
N GLY A 102 0.57 29.36 -42.43
CA GLY A 102 1.74 28.50 -42.41
C GLY A 102 2.06 27.91 -41.03
N ARG A 103 3.21 27.25 -40.95
CA ARG A 103 3.69 26.57 -39.76
C ARG A 103 4.55 27.50 -38.89
N HIS A 104 4.16 27.62 -37.63
CA HIS A 104 4.81 28.40 -36.58
C HIS A 104 5.25 27.49 -35.45
N THR A 105 6.47 27.71 -34.95
CA THR A 105 7.04 26.92 -33.86
C THR A 105 7.56 27.85 -32.78
N PHE A 106 7.06 27.68 -31.55
CA PHE A 106 7.41 28.50 -30.40
C PHE A 106 8.17 27.65 -29.39
N PRO A 107 9.48 27.89 -29.16
CA PRO A 107 10.23 27.17 -28.15
C PRO A 107 9.78 27.57 -26.75
N PHE A 108 9.87 26.64 -25.81
CA PHE A 108 9.68 26.91 -24.38
C PHE A 108 10.71 26.16 -23.55
N GLN A 109 10.97 26.71 -22.37
CA GLN A 109 11.76 26.08 -21.33
C GLN A 109 11.08 26.31 -19.97
N PHE A 110 11.14 25.31 -19.10
CA PHE A 110 10.56 25.38 -17.77
C PHE A 110 11.40 24.59 -16.77
N LEU A 111 11.87 25.27 -15.73
CA LEU A 111 12.59 24.62 -14.64
C LEU A 111 11.58 23.98 -13.69
N ILE A 112 11.57 22.64 -13.65
CA ILE A 112 10.73 21.90 -12.72
C ILE A 112 11.17 22.25 -11.28
N PRO A 113 10.23 22.63 -10.40
CA PRO A 113 10.56 22.82 -8.99
C PRO A 113 11.26 21.60 -8.39
N PRO A 114 12.28 21.80 -7.53
CA PRO A 114 12.85 20.68 -6.77
C PRO A 114 11.83 20.16 -5.75
N ASN A 115 12.01 18.92 -5.29
CA ASN A 115 11.20 18.27 -4.25
C ASN A 115 9.72 18.05 -4.60
N LEU A 116 9.41 17.91 -5.88
CA LEU A 116 8.09 17.44 -6.29
C LEU A 116 7.94 15.93 -6.02
N PRO A 117 6.74 15.47 -5.66
CA PRO A 117 6.48 14.04 -5.59
C PRO A 117 6.56 13.40 -6.97
N SER A 118 6.77 12.08 -7.00
CA SER A 118 6.68 11.33 -8.24
C SER A 118 5.23 11.34 -8.76
N SER A 119 5.07 11.34 -10.08
CA SER A 119 3.78 11.02 -10.71
C SER A 119 3.27 9.68 -10.20
N PHE A 120 1.96 9.61 -9.97
CA PHE A 120 1.32 8.44 -9.38
C PHE A 120 -0.14 8.35 -9.83
N GLU A 121 -0.61 7.13 -10.08
CA GLU A 121 -2.01 6.81 -10.33
C GLU A 121 -2.40 5.69 -9.38
N GLY A 122 -3.50 5.87 -8.64
CA GLY A 122 -4.02 4.92 -7.67
C GLY A 122 -5.54 4.87 -7.69
N THR A 123 -6.12 3.98 -6.87
CA THR A 123 -7.57 3.71 -6.87
C THR A 123 -8.41 4.93 -6.53
N ASP A 124 -7.99 5.71 -5.54
CA ASP A 124 -8.75 6.83 -4.98
C ASP A 124 -7.98 8.16 -5.10
N GLY A 125 -6.93 8.22 -5.93
CA GLY A 125 -6.12 9.42 -6.07
C GLY A 125 -4.97 9.33 -7.06
N GLN A 126 -4.49 10.50 -7.48
CA GLN A 126 -3.49 10.67 -8.54
C GLN A 126 -2.59 11.89 -8.30
N ILE A 127 -1.39 11.87 -8.87
CA ILE A 127 -0.44 12.98 -8.95
C ILE A 127 -0.09 13.20 -10.42
N ARG A 128 -0.60 14.29 -11.01
CA ARG A 128 -0.47 14.57 -12.45
C ARG A 128 0.22 15.89 -12.72
N TYR A 129 1.09 15.87 -13.73
CA TYR A 129 1.75 17.04 -14.29
C TYR A 129 1.38 17.19 -15.76
N MET A 130 1.07 18.41 -16.17
CA MET A 130 0.64 18.70 -17.52
C MET A 130 1.05 20.09 -17.96
N ILE A 131 1.28 20.20 -19.26
CA ILE A 131 1.43 21.46 -19.96
C ILE A 131 0.17 21.70 -20.80
N ARG A 132 -0.39 22.90 -20.75
CA ARG A 132 -1.57 23.30 -21.51
C ARG A 132 -1.22 24.50 -22.35
N CYS A 133 -1.51 24.45 -23.64
CA CYS A 133 -1.36 25.62 -24.51
C CYS A 133 -2.74 26.11 -24.94
N LYS A 134 -2.92 27.43 -24.90
CA LYS A 134 -4.14 28.13 -25.28
C LYS A 134 -3.82 29.19 -26.33
N ILE A 135 -4.55 29.19 -27.45
CA ILE A 135 -4.62 30.33 -28.37
C ILE A 135 -5.84 31.14 -28.00
N ASP A 136 -5.61 32.31 -27.39
CA ASP A 136 -6.64 33.22 -26.92
C ASP A 136 -7.24 34.00 -28.10
N LYS A 137 -8.47 33.70 -28.49
CA LYS A 137 -9.09 34.33 -29.68
C LYS A 137 -10.06 35.42 -29.26
N PRO A 138 -10.16 36.52 -30.03
CA PRO A 138 -11.20 37.51 -29.81
C PRO A 138 -12.54 36.94 -30.31
N TRP A 139 -13.62 37.13 -29.53
CA TRP A 139 -15.01 36.85 -29.92
C TRP A 139 -15.32 35.40 -30.34
N LYS A 140 -14.42 34.45 -30.09
CA LYS A 140 -14.55 33.02 -30.44
C LYS A 140 -13.96 32.15 -29.34
N PHE A 141 -14.40 30.89 -29.26
CA PHE A 141 -13.81 29.92 -28.34
C PHE A 141 -12.34 29.68 -28.63
N ASP A 142 -11.54 29.75 -27.57
CA ASP A 142 -10.10 29.55 -27.60
C ASP A 142 -9.75 28.13 -28.08
N HIS A 143 -8.67 28.03 -28.86
CA HIS A 143 -8.10 26.70 -29.14
C HIS A 143 -7.25 26.28 -27.96
N LYS A 144 -7.37 25.02 -27.55
CA LYS A 144 -6.62 24.46 -26.42
C LYS A 144 -6.01 23.13 -26.84
N THR A 145 -4.79 22.89 -26.39
CA THR A 145 -4.13 21.58 -26.46
C THR A 145 -3.42 21.34 -25.14
N LYS A 146 -3.18 20.08 -24.79
CA LYS A 146 -2.52 19.71 -23.54
C LYS A 146 -1.65 18.49 -23.75
N ARG A 147 -0.60 18.36 -22.95
CA ARG A 147 0.26 17.19 -22.92
C ARG A 147 0.63 16.88 -21.46
N ALA A 148 0.45 15.64 -21.05
CA ALA A 148 0.92 15.19 -19.75
C ALA A 148 2.42 14.88 -19.81
N PHE A 149 3.09 14.94 -18.66
CA PHE A 149 4.45 14.47 -18.49
C PHE A 149 4.62 13.83 -17.11
N THR A 150 5.60 12.94 -17.01
CA THR A 150 5.88 12.16 -15.81
C THR A 150 7.05 12.79 -15.07
N ILE A 151 6.88 13.00 -13.76
CA ILE A 151 7.96 13.41 -12.87
C ILE A 151 8.40 12.20 -12.03
N ILE A 152 9.70 11.96 -12.00
CA ILE A 152 10.34 10.99 -11.10
C ILE A 152 11.05 11.78 -10.00
N SER A 153 10.64 11.54 -8.77
CA SER A 153 11.34 12.02 -7.57
C SER A 153 12.28 10.94 -7.08
N ILE A 154 13.56 11.28 -6.91
CA ILE A 154 14.59 10.33 -6.49
C ILE A 154 14.50 10.16 -4.99
N LEU A 155 14.24 8.93 -4.55
CA LEU A 155 14.41 8.51 -3.17
C LEU A 155 15.78 7.83 -3.06
N ASP A 156 16.75 8.52 -2.47
CA ASP A 156 18.09 7.96 -2.26
C ASP A 156 18.10 7.07 -1.02
N LEU A 157 18.15 5.75 -1.22
CA LEU A 157 18.21 4.78 -0.13
C LEU A 157 19.55 4.83 0.63
N ASN A 158 20.61 5.41 0.05
CA ASN A 158 21.89 5.56 0.74
C ASN A 158 21.88 6.68 1.77
N SER A 159 20.87 7.56 1.72
CA SER A 159 20.72 8.65 2.68
C SER A 159 20.37 8.17 4.09
N ASP A 160 19.89 6.93 4.24
CA ASP A 160 19.50 6.36 5.52
C ASP A 160 19.98 4.91 5.66
N ALA A 161 20.95 4.71 6.57
CA ALA A 161 21.56 3.41 6.83
C ALA A 161 20.57 2.32 7.28
N ARG A 162 19.36 2.68 7.73
CA ARG A 162 18.31 1.71 8.11
C ARG A 162 17.90 0.83 6.93
N TYR A 163 17.98 1.35 5.70
CA TYR A 163 17.61 0.60 4.50
C TYR A 163 18.57 -0.55 4.19
N SER A 164 19.82 -0.49 4.65
CA SER A 164 20.81 -1.56 4.52
C SER A 164 20.75 -2.58 5.66
N GLN A 165 19.91 -2.36 6.69
CA GLN A 165 19.85 -3.24 7.85
C GLN A 165 19.07 -4.51 7.54
N ARG A 166 19.61 -5.64 8.01
CA ARG A 166 18.94 -6.94 7.99
C ARG A 166 17.69 -6.89 8.85
N LEU A 167 16.62 -7.50 8.35
CA LEU A 167 15.40 -7.70 9.11
C LEU A 167 15.24 -9.17 9.46
N GLN A 168 14.85 -9.45 10.69
CA GLN A 168 14.48 -10.79 11.14
C GLN A 168 13.20 -10.74 11.98
N GLY A 169 12.38 -11.77 11.86
CA GLY A 169 11.16 -11.93 12.63
C GLY A 169 10.96 -13.39 13.03
N VAL A 170 10.47 -13.61 14.24
CA VAL A 170 10.10 -14.94 14.72
C VAL A 170 8.68 -14.88 15.26
N LYS A 171 7.84 -15.84 14.86
CA LYS A 171 6.47 -15.97 15.34
C LYS A 171 6.15 -17.42 15.63
N GLU A 172 5.52 -17.65 16.77
CA GLU A 172 5.03 -18.97 17.18
C GLU A 172 3.51 -18.90 17.37
N LYS A 173 2.79 -19.88 16.83
CA LYS A 173 1.33 -20.02 16.99
C LYS A 173 0.98 -21.47 17.29
N ARG A 174 0.14 -21.70 18.29
CA ARG A 174 -0.41 -23.03 18.58
C ARG A 174 -1.81 -23.16 17.99
N LEU A 175 -1.98 -24.14 17.09
CA LEU A 175 -3.31 -24.56 16.66
C LEU A 175 -3.88 -25.47 17.75
N CYS A 176 -4.57 -24.89 18.71
CA CYS A 176 -5.19 -25.65 19.78
C CYS A 176 -6.67 -25.85 19.46
N CYS A 177 -7.15 -27.07 19.66
CA CYS A 177 -8.46 -27.27 20.26
C CYS A 177 -8.20 -27.75 21.69
N LEU A 178 -8.99 -27.30 22.67
CA LEU A 178 -8.83 -27.59 24.10
C LEU A 178 -8.87 -29.10 24.47
N CYS A 179 -8.72 -30.03 23.54
CA CYS A 179 -8.75 -31.47 23.72
C CYS A 179 -7.52 -32.21 23.17
N CYS A 180 -6.68 -31.59 22.33
CA CYS A 180 -5.55 -32.26 21.67
C CYS A 180 -4.20 -31.70 22.16
N LYS A 181 -3.20 -32.58 22.37
CA LYS A 181 -1.81 -32.17 22.49
C LYS A 181 -1.31 -31.91 21.06
N SER A 182 -1.23 -30.64 20.66
CA SER A 182 -0.61 -30.21 19.40
C SER A 182 0.62 -29.38 19.73
N GLY A 183 1.72 -29.62 19.01
CA GLY A 183 2.88 -28.74 19.06
C GLY A 183 2.59 -27.40 18.38
N PRO A 184 3.43 -26.39 18.61
CA PRO A 184 3.33 -25.09 17.95
C PRO A 184 3.77 -25.16 16.49
N ILE A 185 3.29 -24.18 15.72
CA ILE A 185 3.85 -23.83 14.43
C ILE A 185 4.74 -22.62 14.65
N SER A 186 6.02 -22.76 14.32
CA SER A 186 7.04 -21.72 14.47
C SER A 186 7.51 -21.28 13.10
N VAL A 187 7.65 -19.98 12.89
CA VAL A 187 8.19 -19.37 11.68
C VAL A 187 9.30 -18.43 12.09
N SER A 188 10.52 -18.67 11.61
CA SER A 188 11.58 -17.66 11.53
C SER A 188 11.62 -17.11 10.09
N PHE A 189 11.87 -15.82 9.95
CA PHE A 189 11.93 -15.15 8.65
C PHE A 189 13.06 -14.12 8.67
N HIS A 190 13.88 -14.11 7.63
CA HIS A 190 15.04 -13.23 7.50
C HIS A 190 15.13 -12.66 6.08
N VAL A 191 15.48 -11.37 6.00
CA VAL A 191 15.81 -10.66 4.78
C VAL A 191 17.10 -9.85 5.00
N ASP A 192 17.92 -9.79 3.96
CA ASP A 192 19.25 -9.17 3.98
C ASP A 192 19.23 -7.65 4.15
N ARG A 193 18.19 -6.98 3.66
CA ARG A 193 17.99 -5.53 3.78
C ARG A 193 16.53 -5.13 3.68
N THR A 194 16.23 -3.83 3.83
CA THR A 194 14.85 -3.32 3.76
C THR A 194 14.63 -2.29 2.64
N GLY A 195 15.71 -1.71 2.12
CA GLY A 195 15.68 -0.86 0.94
C GLY A 195 15.96 -1.65 -0.32
N TYR A 196 15.08 -1.48 -1.31
CA TYR A 196 15.26 -2.05 -2.63
C TYR A 196 14.76 -1.09 -3.71
N VAL A 197 15.32 -1.21 -4.91
CA VAL A 197 14.86 -0.48 -6.10
C VAL A 197 14.24 -1.43 -7.13
N PRO A 198 13.37 -0.92 -8.03
CA PRO A 198 12.84 -1.73 -9.13
C PRO A 198 13.93 -2.42 -9.95
N GLY A 199 13.68 -3.67 -10.32
CA GLY A 199 14.62 -4.55 -11.01
C GLY A 199 15.50 -5.37 -10.07
N GLU A 200 15.63 -5.00 -8.80
CA GLU A 200 16.29 -5.84 -7.80
C GLU A 200 15.42 -7.02 -7.37
N VAL A 201 16.03 -7.94 -6.63
CA VAL A 201 15.39 -9.16 -6.16
C VAL A 201 15.45 -9.26 -4.64
N ILE A 202 14.33 -9.60 -4.02
CA ILE A 202 14.23 -9.92 -2.60
C ILE A 202 14.39 -11.42 -2.45
N ARG A 203 15.40 -11.87 -1.69
CA ARG A 203 15.65 -13.28 -1.38
C ARG A 203 15.30 -13.56 0.09
N PRO A 204 14.03 -13.86 0.40
CA PRO A 204 13.66 -14.20 1.77
C PRO A 204 14.24 -15.56 2.16
N THR A 205 14.68 -15.66 3.40
CA THR A 205 14.99 -16.93 4.06
C THR A 205 14.00 -17.14 5.20
N ALA A 206 13.64 -18.39 5.45
CA ALA A 206 12.63 -18.71 6.45
C ALA A 206 12.79 -20.15 6.92
N GLU A 207 12.48 -20.40 8.19
CA GLU A 207 12.36 -21.77 8.71
C GLU A 207 10.96 -21.92 9.31
N ILE A 208 10.20 -22.86 8.77
CA ILE A 208 8.85 -23.16 9.19
C ILE A 208 8.86 -24.53 9.84
N SER A 209 8.62 -24.59 11.14
CA SER A 209 8.45 -25.86 11.87
C SER A 209 6.98 -26.07 12.20
N ASN A 210 6.34 -27.05 11.55
CA ASN A 210 4.97 -27.43 11.81
C ASN A 210 4.88 -28.50 12.89
N GLY A 211 4.97 -28.12 14.16
CA GLY A 211 4.74 -29.05 15.28
C GLY A 211 3.27 -29.45 15.46
N SER A 212 2.36 -28.97 14.61
CA SER A 212 0.93 -29.23 14.75
C SER A 212 0.50 -30.56 14.12
N ASN A 213 -0.71 -31.00 14.46
CA ASN A 213 -1.32 -32.21 13.88
C ASN A 213 -2.02 -31.94 12.53
N ARG A 214 -1.93 -30.72 11.97
CA ARG A 214 -2.56 -30.33 10.70
C ARG A 214 -1.50 -30.04 9.67
N SER A 215 -1.70 -30.51 8.44
CA SER A 215 -0.88 -30.09 7.31
C SER A 215 -1.21 -28.65 6.92
N ILE A 216 -0.17 -27.86 6.63
CA ILE A 216 -0.26 -26.55 6.00
C ILE A 216 -0.38 -26.81 4.49
N ASN A 217 -1.42 -26.32 3.84
CA ASN A 217 -1.64 -26.50 2.41
C ASN A 217 -0.67 -25.64 1.58
N LYS A 218 -0.49 -24.37 1.96
CA LYS A 218 0.43 -23.46 1.28
C LYS A 218 1.11 -22.56 2.29
N SER A 219 2.35 -22.20 1.97
CA SER A 219 3.06 -21.11 2.63
C SER A 219 3.50 -20.10 1.58
N TYR A 220 3.39 -18.80 1.86
CA TYR A 220 3.81 -17.76 0.91
C TYR A 220 4.27 -16.48 1.59
N VAL A 221 5.10 -15.73 0.87
CA VAL A 221 5.54 -14.37 1.21
C VAL A 221 5.00 -13.42 0.16
N GLU A 222 4.49 -12.27 0.59
CA GLU A 222 3.92 -11.27 -0.30
C GLU A 222 4.59 -9.91 -0.09
N LEU A 223 5.01 -9.29 -1.19
CA LEU A 223 5.27 -7.86 -1.23
C LEU A 223 3.96 -7.15 -1.54
N ARG A 224 3.49 -6.32 -0.60
CA ARG A 224 2.27 -5.52 -0.74
C ARG A 224 2.62 -4.04 -0.82
N MET A 225 2.06 -3.38 -1.83
CA MET A 225 1.98 -1.93 -1.86
C MET A 225 0.79 -1.51 -1.03
N VAL A 226 0.99 -0.59 -0.09
CA VAL A 226 -0.05 0.02 0.74
C VAL A 226 -0.09 1.50 0.43
N THR A 227 -1.20 1.95 -0.16
CA THR A 227 -1.44 3.34 -0.53
C THR A 227 -2.47 3.93 0.43
N LYS A 228 -2.16 5.09 1.00
CA LYS A 228 -3.07 5.85 1.86
C LYS A 228 -3.46 7.14 1.18
N PHE A 229 -4.74 7.45 1.20
CA PHE A 229 -5.32 8.69 0.71
C PHE A 229 -5.95 9.45 1.88
N TYR A 230 -5.70 10.76 1.95
CA TYR A 230 -6.12 11.62 3.05
C TYR A 230 -7.02 12.75 2.54
N ALA A 231 -8.22 12.87 3.10
CA ALA A 231 -9.17 13.93 2.77
C ALA A 231 -10.08 14.20 3.96
N GLU A 232 -10.27 15.48 4.30
CA GLU A 232 -11.27 15.94 5.28
C GLU A 232 -11.18 15.25 6.66
N GLY A 233 -9.97 14.85 7.08
CA GLY A 233 -9.73 14.13 8.34
C GLY A 233 -9.93 12.62 8.27
N SER A 234 -10.47 12.11 7.15
CA SER A 234 -10.64 10.69 6.86
C SER A 234 -9.44 10.13 6.09
N THR A 235 -9.20 8.82 6.26
CA THR A 235 -8.11 8.10 5.58
C THR A 235 -8.66 6.86 4.89
N ARG A 236 -8.44 6.75 3.57
CA ARG A 236 -8.71 5.54 2.79
C ARG A 236 -7.40 4.79 2.58
N THR A 237 -7.38 3.50 2.90
CA THR A 237 -6.20 2.65 2.67
C THR A 237 -6.54 1.60 1.62
N SER A 238 -5.69 1.50 0.58
CA SER A 238 -5.73 0.46 -0.44
C SER A 238 -4.48 -0.41 -0.33
N SER A 239 -4.61 -1.71 -0.57
CA SER A 239 -3.48 -2.64 -0.55
C SER A 239 -3.52 -3.56 -1.76
N THR A 240 -2.41 -3.60 -2.49
CA THR A 240 -2.26 -4.43 -3.69
C THR A 240 -1.04 -5.33 -3.55
N VAL A 241 -1.18 -6.61 -3.90
CA VAL A 241 -0.06 -7.56 -3.95
C VAL A 241 0.73 -7.28 -5.22
N VAL A 242 2.01 -6.93 -5.07
CA VAL A 242 2.91 -6.56 -6.18
C VAL A 242 4.03 -7.58 -6.37
N GLY A 243 4.13 -8.56 -5.48
CA GLY A 243 4.99 -9.73 -5.64
C GLY A 243 4.55 -10.83 -4.68
N ARG A 244 4.65 -12.08 -5.10
CA ARG A 244 4.33 -13.24 -4.26
C ARG A 244 5.28 -14.38 -4.55
N LEU A 245 5.77 -15.00 -3.47
CA LEU A 245 6.52 -16.25 -3.50
C LEU A 245 5.74 -17.32 -2.77
N THR A 246 5.42 -18.43 -3.42
CA THR A 246 4.56 -19.50 -2.87
C THR A 246 5.30 -20.82 -2.84
N ARG A 247 5.23 -21.51 -1.71
CA ARG A 247 5.86 -22.81 -1.48
C ARG A 247 4.82 -23.92 -1.31
N PRO A 248 5.23 -25.18 -1.51
CA PRO A 248 4.34 -26.34 -1.38
C PRO A 248 3.76 -26.54 0.03
N SER A 249 2.94 -27.58 0.15
CA SER A 249 2.36 -27.99 1.42
C SER A 249 3.40 -28.53 2.38
N ILE A 250 3.20 -28.26 3.67
CA ILE A 250 4.04 -28.73 4.77
C ILE A 250 3.21 -29.70 5.60
N SER A 251 3.67 -30.94 5.70
CA SER A 251 2.96 -31.98 6.44
C SER A 251 2.91 -31.69 7.94
N ALA A 252 2.00 -32.34 8.65
CA ALA A 252 2.01 -32.34 10.11
C ALA A 252 3.35 -32.89 10.64
N HIS A 253 3.90 -32.27 11.68
CA HIS A 253 5.17 -32.65 12.31
C HIS A 253 6.39 -32.62 11.37
N SER A 254 6.35 -31.79 10.32
CA SER A 254 7.48 -31.59 9.42
C SER A 254 7.94 -30.13 9.41
N GLU A 255 9.05 -29.89 8.73
CA GLU A 255 9.69 -28.58 8.60
C GLU A 255 9.85 -28.22 7.12
N ASP A 256 9.90 -26.92 6.82
CA ASP A 256 10.28 -26.38 5.51
C ASP A 256 11.29 -25.25 5.71
N ILE A 257 12.35 -25.27 4.91
CA ILE A 257 13.47 -24.32 4.98
C ILE A 257 13.57 -23.62 3.64
N TRP A 258 13.59 -22.29 3.69
CA TRP A 258 13.78 -21.42 2.54
C TRP A 258 15.20 -20.88 2.64
N SER A 259 16.10 -21.33 1.75
CA SER A 259 17.52 -20.96 1.78
C SER A 259 17.84 -19.81 0.82
N GLY A 260 16.81 -19.10 0.34
CA GLY A 260 16.95 -17.96 -0.57
C GLY A 260 17.16 -18.35 -2.04
N GLU A 261 16.84 -19.59 -2.41
CA GLU A 261 16.91 -20.06 -3.80
C GLU A 261 15.89 -19.35 -4.70
N GLU A 262 14.71 -19.08 -4.15
CA GLU A 262 13.62 -18.40 -4.82
C GLU A 262 13.60 -16.90 -4.44
N ALA A 263 13.18 -16.04 -5.37
CA ALA A 263 13.25 -14.60 -5.20
C ALA A 263 12.02 -13.86 -5.75
N ILE A 264 11.69 -12.72 -5.15
CA ILE A 264 10.69 -11.79 -5.66
C ILE A 264 11.42 -10.69 -6.42
N VAL A 265 11.24 -10.64 -7.75
CA VAL A 265 11.72 -9.52 -8.58
C VAL A 265 10.83 -8.32 -8.33
N ILE A 266 11.42 -7.16 -8.04
CA ILE A 266 10.68 -5.94 -7.77
C ILE A 266 10.25 -5.33 -9.10
N PRO A 267 8.94 -5.23 -9.40
CA PRO A 267 8.48 -4.64 -10.63
C PRO A 267 8.69 -3.11 -10.64
N PRO A 268 8.45 -2.44 -11.79
CA PRO A 268 8.42 -0.98 -11.89
C PRO A 268 7.32 -0.35 -11.01
N LEU A 269 7.60 -0.20 -9.73
CA LEU A 269 6.69 0.36 -8.72
C LEU A 269 7.04 1.82 -8.42
N PRO A 270 6.12 2.68 -7.95
CA PRO A 270 6.45 4.03 -7.48
C PRO A 270 7.37 4.00 -6.24
N PRO A 271 8.05 5.11 -5.88
CA PRO A 271 8.90 5.15 -4.71
C PRO A 271 8.06 5.24 -3.43
N SER A 272 8.63 4.79 -2.31
CA SER A 272 8.00 4.95 -0.99
C SER A 272 7.86 6.43 -0.61
N PHE A 273 6.93 6.71 0.29
CA PHE A 273 6.66 7.99 0.96
C PHE A 273 6.12 9.11 0.08
N LEU A 274 6.21 8.99 -1.26
CA LEU A 274 5.86 10.04 -2.22
C LEU A 274 6.27 11.43 -1.72
N LEU A 275 7.57 11.58 -1.40
CA LEU A 275 8.11 12.78 -0.77
C LEU A 275 7.60 14.06 -1.46
N GLY A 276 6.99 14.95 -0.67
CA GLY A 276 6.39 16.19 -1.16
C GLY A 276 4.87 16.14 -1.41
N CYS A 277 4.22 14.98 -1.25
CA CYS A 277 2.76 14.86 -1.23
C CYS A 277 2.22 14.72 0.20
N LYS A 278 1.15 15.44 0.53
CA LYS A 278 0.51 15.40 1.86
C LYS A 278 -0.77 14.57 1.89
N ILE A 279 -1.37 14.36 0.72
CA ILE A 279 -2.70 13.73 0.60
C ILE A 279 -2.64 12.30 0.06
N ILE A 280 -1.47 11.86 -0.41
CA ILE A 280 -1.21 10.48 -0.85
C ILE A 280 0.11 10.03 -0.25
N ASP A 281 0.14 8.84 0.34
CA ASP A 281 1.35 8.19 0.85
C ASP A 281 1.43 6.73 0.35
N ILE A 282 2.64 6.25 0.09
CA ILE A 282 2.92 4.88 -0.37
C ILE A 282 3.94 4.24 0.56
N SER A 283 3.63 3.03 1.00
CA SER A 283 4.56 2.18 1.74
C SER A 283 4.53 0.76 1.19
N TYR A 284 5.62 0.03 1.34
CA TYR A 284 5.71 -1.37 0.95
C TYR A 284 5.88 -2.22 2.20
N ILE A 285 5.07 -3.28 2.28
CA ILE A 285 5.11 -4.24 3.38
C ILE A 285 5.44 -5.60 2.78
N LEU A 286 6.55 -6.18 3.23
CA LEU A 286 6.82 -7.59 3.01
C LEU A 286 6.10 -8.38 4.10
N GLN A 287 4.96 -8.96 3.75
CA GLN A 287 4.21 -9.81 4.64
C GLN A 287 4.96 -11.14 4.80
N SER A 288 5.44 -11.39 6.01
CA SER A 288 6.09 -12.64 6.41
C SER A 288 5.21 -13.84 6.10
N VAL A 289 5.80 -15.04 6.07
CA VAL A 289 5.15 -16.31 5.73
C VAL A 289 3.71 -16.41 6.23
N VAL A 290 2.76 -16.40 5.29
CA VAL A 290 1.35 -16.68 5.52
C VAL A 290 1.13 -18.18 5.34
N LEU A 291 0.41 -18.80 6.28
CA LEU A 291 0.12 -20.23 6.27
C LEU A 291 -1.36 -20.46 6.00
N GLU A 292 -1.67 -21.11 4.88
CA GLU A 292 -3.03 -21.55 4.54
C GLU A 292 -3.21 -23.01 4.95
N PHE A 293 -4.30 -23.31 5.66
CA PHE A 293 -4.65 -24.67 6.08
C PHE A 293 -5.80 -25.20 5.23
N ASP A 294 -5.87 -26.52 5.07
CA ASP A 294 -7.01 -27.15 4.39
C ASP A 294 -8.29 -26.94 5.23
N ASN A 295 -9.22 -26.14 4.71
CA ASN A 295 -10.57 -25.95 5.28
C ASN A 295 -11.50 -27.15 5.01
N LYS A 296 -10.95 -28.37 4.90
CA LYS A 296 -11.78 -29.57 4.91
C LYS A 296 -12.29 -29.77 6.34
N THR A 297 -13.30 -29.00 6.72
CA THR A 297 -14.18 -29.34 7.84
C THR A 297 -14.81 -30.67 7.48
N GLN A 298 -14.26 -31.77 8.01
CA GLN A 298 -15.03 -33.01 8.04
C GLN A 298 -16.35 -32.70 8.78
N PRO A 299 -17.51 -33.09 8.24
CA PRO A 299 -18.80 -32.79 8.85
C PRO A 299 -18.82 -33.32 10.29
N MET A 300 -19.41 -32.54 11.19
CA MET A 300 -19.48 -32.87 12.61
C MET A 300 -20.19 -34.20 12.83
N ASP A 301 -19.52 -35.16 13.47
CA ASP A 301 -20.16 -36.40 13.89
C ASP A 301 -20.86 -36.18 15.24
N TRP A 302 -22.17 -35.92 15.18
CA TRP A 302 -23.04 -35.71 16.35
C TRP A 302 -23.12 -36.91 17.29
N SER A 303 -22.71 -38.11 16.84
CA SER A 303 -22.63 -39.28 17.71
C SER A 303 -21.48 -39.17 18.72
N LYS A 304 -20.46 -38.35 18.42
CA LYS A 304 -19.23 -38.15 19.20
C LYS A 304 -19.26 -36.87 20.04
N CYS A 305 -18.19 -36.63 20.82
CA CYS A 305 -18.07 -35.40 21.61
C CYS A 305 -17.93 -34.16 20.72
N ILE A 306 -18.84 -33.18 20.83
CA ILE A 306 -18.86 -31.94 20.03
C ILE A 306 -17.55 -31.12 20.13
N VAL A 307 -16.79 -31.31 21.21
CA VAL A 307 -15.54 -30.59 21.44
C VAL A 307 -14.31 -31.33 20.89
N CYS A 308 -14.31 -32.67 20.88
CA CYS A 308 -13.10 -33.45 20.58
C CYS A 308 -13.27 -34.52 19.51
N GLN A 309 -14.48 -34.70 18.97
CA GLN A 309 -14.79 -35.66 17.90
C GLN A 309 -14.33 -37.10 18.18
N THR A 310 -14.37 -37.52 19.45
CA THR A 310 -14.09 -38.90 19.88
C THR A 310 -15.18 -39.45 20.78
N GLU A 311 -15.35 -40.77 20.80
CA GLU A 311 -16.27 -41.47 21.72
C GLU A 311 -15.61 -41.82 23.08
N ASN A 312 -14.30 -42.07 23.08
CA ASN A 312 -13.53 -42.51 24.24
C ASN A 312 -12.56 -41.42 24.74
N GLY A 313 -13.09 -40.36 25.35
CA GLY A 313 -12.26 -39.38 26.06
C GLY A 313 -11.59 -40.03 27.28
N LYS A 314 -10.31 -39.74 27.54
CA LYS A 314 -9.49 -40.26 28.66
C LYS A 314 -10.31 -40.44 29.95
N LYS A 315 -10.86 -41.65 30.13
CA LYS A 315 -11.63 -42.16 31.28
C LYS A 315 -12.93 -41.42 31.70
N LYS A 316 -13.76 -40.86 30.79
CA LYS A 316 -15.12 -40.36 31.18
C LYS A 316 -16.19 -40.57 30.10
N LYS A 317 -17.42 -40.91 30.54
CA LYS A 317 -18.63 -41.11 29.70
C LYS A 317 -19.11 -39.80 29.06
N LEU A 318 -19.61 -39.88 27.83
CA LEU A 318 -20.31 -38.78 27.13
C LEU A 318 -21.58 -38.38 27.90
N SER A 319 -21.78 -37.09 28.09
CA SER A 319 -22.98 -36.50 28.69
C SER A 319 -23.77 -35.75 27.63
N CYS A 320 -25.08 -35.98 27.59
CA CYS A 320 -26.02 -35.29 26.70
C CYS A 320 -26.99 -34.42 27.54
N PRO A 321 -26.89 -33.09 27.51
CA PRO A 321 -27.78 -32.20 28.25
C PRO A 321 -29.25 -32.28 27.86
N ALA A 322 -29.56 -32.69 26.62
CA ALA A 322 -30.93 -32.95 26.19
C ALA A 322 -31.59 -34.10 26.97
N LYS A 323 -30.78 -35.02 27.51
CA LYS A 323 -31.22 -36.18 28.32
C LYS A 323 -31.05 -35.95 29.83
N SER A 324 -30.88 -34.70 30.25
CA SER A 324 -30.73 -34.33 31.66
C SER A 324 -32.05 -34.49 32.42
N LYS A 325 -32.01 -35.07 33.63
CA LYS A 325 -33.19 -35.23 34.52
C LYS A 325 -33.59 -33.95 35.27
N ARG A 326 -32.99 -32.79 34.93
CA ARG A 326 -33.27 -31.51 35.60
C ARG A 326 -34.48 -30.83 34.98
N LYS A 327 -35.15 -29.94 35.74
CA LYS A 327 -36.32 -29.16 35.29
C LYS A 327 -36.01 -28.25 34.09
N ASP A 328 -34.74 -27.88 33.89
CA ASP A 328 -34.23 -26.98 32.85
C ASP A 328 -33.51 -27.75 31.74
N THR A 329 -34.24 -28.59 31.02
CA THR A 329 -33.71 -29.39 29.90
C THR A 329 -32.98 -28.49 28.89
N GLY A 330 -31.73 -28.82 28.55
CA GLY A 330 -30.92 -28.03 27.61
C GLY A 330 -30.22 -26.78 28.19
N ALA A 331 -30.37 -26.45 29.48
CA ALA A 331 -29.65 -25.33 30.11
C ALA A 331 -28.10 -25.45 29.99
N GLY A 332 -27.60 -26.68 29.89
CA GLY A 332 -26.19 -26.95 29.60
C GLY A 332 -25.72 -26.37 28.26
N TYR A 333 -26.56 -26.40 27.22
CA TYR A 333 -26.23 -25.84 25.90
C TYR A 333 -26.19 -24.31 25.92
N LYS A 334 -27.19 -23.67 26.55
CA LYS A 334 -27.22 -22.20 26.71
C LYS A 334 -25.99 -21.68 27.43
N LYS A 335 -25.58 -22.35 28.51
CA LYS A 335 -24.37 -22.00 29.27
C LYS A 335 -23.09 -22.25 28.47
N PHE A 336 -23.06 -23.29 27.63
CA PHE A 336 -21.94 -23.58 26.75
C PHE A 336 -21.72 -22.45 25.75
N ILE A 337 -22.73 -22.14 24.93
CA ILE A 337 -22.66 -21.10 23.88
C ILE A 337 -22.30 -19.75 24.47
N LYS A 338 -22.90 -19.37 25.61
CA LYS A 338 -22.55 -18.13 26.31
C LYS A 338 -21.06 -18.06 26.69
N ASN A 339 -20.50 -19.17 27.16
CA ASN A 339 -19.07 -19.19 27.46
C ASN A 339 -18.23 -19.13 26.18
N ILE A 340 -18.62 -19.83 25.11
CA ILE A 340 -17.91 -19.81 23.82
C ILE A 340 -17.78 -18.39 23.28
N HIS A 341 -18.83 -17.57 23.31
CA HIS A 341 -18.75 -16.16 22.91
C HIS A 341 -17.75 -15.35 23.75
N LEU A 342 -17.68 -15.58 25.06
CA LEU A 342 -16.67 -14.94 25.91
C LEU A 342 -15.23 -15.33 25.53
N PHE A 343 -15.03 -16.57 25.04
CA PHE A 343 -13.73 -16.98 24.51
C PHE A 343 -13.44 -16.30 23.16
N GLU A 344 -14.45 -16.09 22.30
CA GLU A 344 -14.30 -15.37 21.03
C GLU A 344 -13.95 -13.89 21.24
N GLU A 345 -14.66 -13.20 22.15
CA GLU A 345 -14.37 -11.81 22.53
C GLU A 345 -12.95 -11.65 23.11
N ALA A 346 -12.49 -12.67 23.85
CA ALA A 346 -11.12 -12.75 24.36
C ALA A 346 -10.05 -12.97 23.27
N GLY A 347 -10.44 -13.11 22.00
CA GLY A 347 -9.53 -13.38 20.88
C GLY A 347 -8.96 -14.81 20.90
N CYS A 348 -9.68 -15.76 21.51
CA CYS A 348 -9.26 -17.16 21.54
C CYS A 348 -9.53 -17.81 20.18
N GLU A 349 -8.50 -17.91 19.34
CA GLU A 349 -8.56 -18.60 18.04
C GLU A 349 -8.59 -20.13 18.16
N GLU A 350 -8.61 -20.68 19.38
CA GLU A 350 -8.51 -22.12 19.69
C GLU A 350 -9.85 -22.89 19.65
N LEU A 351 -10.89 -22.30 19.07
CA LEU A 351 -12.19 -22.95 18.93
C LEU A 351 -12.20 -23.80 17.67
N PRO A 352 -12.56 -25.11 17.77
CA PRO A 352 -12.81 -25.90 16.57
C PRO A 352 -13.81 -25.21 15.65
N GLU A 353 -13.50 -25.17 14.37
CA GLU A 353 -14.25 -24.44 13.34
C GLU A 353 -15.73 -24.90 13.26
N TRP A 354 -15.98 -26.20 13.44
CA TRP A 354 -17.32 -26.77 13.51
C TRP A 354 -18.18 -26.28 14.68
N ILE A 355 -17.57 -25.74 15.76
CA ILE A 355 -18.33 -25.08 16.83
C ILE A 355 -18.88 -23.75 16.36
N LYS A 356 -18.18 -23.07 15.44
CA LYS A 356 -18.60 -21.80 14.86
C LYS A 356 -19.59 -21.96 13.72
N SER A 357 -19.47 -23.04 12.93
CA SER A 357 -20.33 -23.28 11.77
C SER A 357 -21.55 -24.17 12.08
N GLU A 358 -21.35 -25.34 12.69
CA GLU A 358 -22.38 -26.39 12.83
C GLU A 358 -23.01 -26.43 14.24
N ALA A 359 -22.27 -26.08 15.30
CA ALA A 359 -22.76 -26.04 16.68
C ALA A 359 -22.90 -24.59 17.22
N LYS A 360 -23.41 -23.71 16.37
CA LYS A 360 -23.44 -22.25 16.54
C LYS A 360 -24.38 -21.74 17.65
N ASP A 361 -25.44 -22.49 17.97
CA ASP A 361 -26.45 -22.07 18.93
C ASP A 361 -26.97 -23.24 19.78
N ALA A 362 -27.67 -22.89 20.86
CA ALA A 362 -28.17 -23.86 21.83
C ALA A 362 -29.29 -24.74 21.26
N GLU A 363 -30.00 -24.25 20.25
CA GLU A 363 -31.11 -24.95 19.60
C GLU A 363 -30.59 -26.06 18.69
N THR A 364 -29.59 -25.76 17.87
CA THR A 364 -28.89 -26.70 17.00
C THR A 364 -28.22 -27.80 17.81
N LEU A 365 -27.60 -27.46 18.95
CA LEU A 365 -27.05 -28.44 19.88
C LEU A 365 -28.12 -29.34 20.52
N ALA A 366 -29.32 -28.80 20.76
CA ALA A 366 -30.43 -29.56 21.33
C ALA A 366 -31.05 -30.52 20.31
N ILE A 367 -31.31 -30.04 19.09
CA ILE A 367 -31.88 -30.82 17.97
C ILE A 367 -31.00 -32.03 17.67
N ASN A 368 -29.68 -31.83 17.64
CA ASN A 368 -28.73 -32.88 17.30
C ASN A 368 -28.20 -33.65 18.54
N GLU A 369 -28.83 -33.52 19.70
CA GLU A 369 -28.47 -34.18 20.95
C GLU A 369 -26.96 -34.08 21.32
N GLY A 370 -26.34 -32.93 21.06
CA GLY A 370 -24.90 -32.72 21.18
C GLY A 370 -24.30 -33.25 22.49
N LYS A 371 -23.28 -34.11 22.38
CA LYS A 371 -22.67 -34.79 23.53
C LYS A 371 -21.31 -34.19 23.86
N TRP A 372 -20.90 -34.24 25.12
CA TRP A 372 -19.53 -33.89 25.49
C TRP A 372 -19.00 -34.67 26.68
N HIS A 373 -17.67 -34.78 26.76
CA HIS A 373 -17.02 -35.22 27.99
C HIS A 373 -16.99 -34.08 29.01
N SER A 374 -17.36 -34.36 30.26
CA SER A 374 -17.37 -33.36 31.35
C SER A 374 -15.99 -32.71 31.59
N ALA A 375 -14.92 -33.46 31.34
CA ALA A 375 -13.55 -32.95 31.41
C ALA A 375 -13.28 -31.84 30.38
N TYR A 376 -13.71 -32.02 29.12
CA TYR A 376 -13.51 -31.01 28.08
C TYR A 376 -14.45 -29.81 28.28
N PHE A 377 -15.69 -30.05 28.71
CA PHE A 377 -16.64 -28.99 29.05
C PHE A 377 -16.11 -28.04 30.14
N SER A 378 -15.46 -28.57 31.18
CA SER A 378 -14.84 -27.77 32.26
C SER A 378 -13.70 -26.85 31.80
N ARG A 379 -13.21 -27.02 30.56
CA ARG A 379 -12.21 -26.14 29.97
C ARG A 379 -12.82 -24.86 29.37
N PHE A 380 -14.10 -24.90 28.99
CA PHE A 380 -14.89 -23.75 28.55
C PHE A 380 -15.69 -23.13 29.71
N SER A 381 -15.10 -23.06 30.90
CA SER A 381 -15.74 -22.45 32.06
C SER A 381 -15.61 -20.92 32.02
N ARG A 382 -16.66 -20.20 32.45
CA ARG A 382 -16.65 -18.74 32.60
C ARG A 382 -15.39 -18.19 33.29
N THR A 383 -14.97 -18.77 34.41
CA THR A 383 -13.76 -18.35 35.16
C THR A 383 -12.47 -18.40 34.31
N LYS A 384 -12.40 -19.28 33.31
CA LYS A 384 -11.25 -19.35 32.39
C LYS A 384 -11.36 -18.31 31.28
N ALA A 385 -12.56 -18.06 30.77
CA ALA A 385 -12.81 -16.98 29.81
C ALA A 385 -12.46 -15.61 30.42
N ASP A 386 -12.94 -15.34 31.63
CA ASP A 386 -12.68 -14.09 32.35
C ASP A 386 -11.17 -13.86 32.55
N ARG A 387 -10.40 -14.91 32.85
CA ARG A 387 -8.93 -14.84 32.96
C ARG A 387 -8.24 -14.53 31.62
N LEU A 388 -8.80 -14.97 30.49
CA LEU A 388 -8.25 -14.68 29.16
C LEU A 388 -8.53 -13.24 28.75
N VAL A 389 -9.76 -12.75 28.98
CA VAL A 389 -10.14 -11.35 28.76
C VAL A 389 -9.22 -10.42 29.57
N GLU A 390 -8.97 -10.76 30.84
CA GLU A 390 -8.09 -9.96 31.71
C GLU A 390 -6.62 -9.96 31.20
N ARG A 391 -6.12 -11.08 30.69
CA ARG A 391 -4.79 -11.16 30.08
C ARG A 391 -4.69 -10.34 28.78
N LYS A 392 -5.75 -10.34 27.97
CA LYS A 392 -5.83 -9.53 26.74
C LYS A 392 -5.77 -8.04 27.07
N ARG A 393 -6.57 -7.59 28.04
CA ARG A 393 -6.55 -6.20 28.53
C ARG A 393 -5.16 -5.76 29.02
N LYS A 394 -4.47 -6.60 29.80
CA LYS A 394 -3.09 -6.32 30.26
C LYS A 394 -2.08 -6.28 29.11
N ARG A 395 -2.19 -7.17 28.12
CA ARG A 395 -1.31 -7.13 26.93
C ARG A 395 -1.52 -5.86 26.13
N GLU A 396 -2.77 -5.47 25.90
CA GLU A 396 -3.13 -4.25 25.17
C GLU A 396 -2.59 -2.99 25.89
N SER A 397 -2.69 -2.93 27.24
CA SER A 397 -2.09 -1.84 28.02
C SER A 397 -0.56 -1.83 27.97
N ASP A 398 0.10 -2.99 28.01
CA ASP A 398 1.56 -3.09 27.94
C ASP A 398 2.11 -2.73 26.55
N THR A 399 1.40 -3.05 25.46
CA THR A 399 1.77 -2.60 24.10
C THR A 399 1.62 -1.09 23.93
N PHE A 400 0.61 -0.48 24.55
CA PHE A 400 0.42 0.97 24.55
C PHE A 400 1.52 1.68 25.36
N ASP A 401 1.90 1.14 26.52
CA ASP A 401 2.97 1.70 27.35
C ASP A 401 4.38 1.49 26.72
N LYS A 402 4.58 0.39 25.97
CA LYS A 402 5.81 0.19 25.17
C LYS A 402 5.87 1.11 23.95
N SER A 403 4.76 1.40 23.27
CA SER A 403 4.78 2.35 22.15
C SER A 403 5.11 3.76 22.65
N ILE A 404 4.60 4.18 23.80
CA ILE A 404 4.93 5.46 24.44
C ILE A 404 6.40 5.54 24.87
N LYS A 405 6.95 4.48 25.50
CA LYS A 405 8.36 4.44 25.93
C LYS A 405 9.36 4.40 24.77
N THR A 406 8.96 3.88 23.62
CA THR A 406 9.81 3.87 22.41
C THR A 406 9.84 5.24 21.73
N PHE A 407 8.80 6.06 21.90
CA PHE A 407 8.79 7.46 21.45
C PHE A 407 9.54 8.43 22.39
N THR A 408 9.85 8.03 23.64
CA THR A 408 10.51 8.89 24.64
C THR A 408 11.99 8.56 24.91
N ARG A 409 12.55 7.51 24.27
CA ARG A 409 14.00 7.21 24.36
C ARG A 409 14.69 7.43 23.02
N VAL A 410 14.93 8.69 22.71
CA VAL A 410 16.11 9.14 21.95
C VAL A 410 16.83 10.16 22.83
N ASN A 411 18.06 9.82 23.21
CA ASN A 411 19.11 10.62 23.85
C ASN A 411 18.85 11.26 25.23
N SER A 412 19.53 10.72 26.25
CA SER A 412 20.51 11.50 27.01
C SER A 412 21.50 10.58 27.72
N SER A 413 22.70 10.47 27.14
CA SER A 413 23.92 10.13 27.85
C SER A 413 24.86 11.31 27.73
N ASN A 414 25.01 12.12 28.79
CA ASN A 414 26.28 12.32 29.51
C ASN A 414 26.33 13.61 30.36
N SER A 415 26.85 13.41 31.58
CA SER A 415 27.77 14.22 32.40
C SER A 415 27.62 15.75 32.53
N HIS A 416 27.44 16.16 33.79
CA HIS A 416 28.03 17.31 34.52
C HIS A 416 28.41 18.62 33.77
N ASP A 417 27.55 19.65 33.91
CA ASP A 417 27.70 20.95 34.64
C ASP A 417 28.99 21.82 34.56
N PRO A 418 29.00 23.15 34.90
CA PRO A 418 27.94 24.19 34.99
C PRO A 418 28.32 25.61 34.43
N ARG A 419 27.34 26.54 34.51
CA ARG A 419 27.40 28.05 34.52
C ARG A 419 27.54 28.74 33.15
N GLY A 420 26.79 29.78 32.76
CA GLY A 420 25.70 30.56 33.35
C GLY A 420 25.40 31.80 32.46
N VAL A 421 24.22 32.40 32.68
CA VAL A 421 23.91 33.85 32.51
C VAL A 421 23.45 34.39 31.12
N THR A 422 22.13 34.69 31.10
CA THR A 422 21.33 35.83 30.55
C THR A 422 21.14 36.14 29.05
N GLU A 423 19.85 36.17 28.68
CA GLU A 423 19.06 37.24 28.01
C GLU A 423 19.33 37.69 26.55
N SER A 424 18.25 37.52 25.75
CA SER A 424 17.53 38.54 24.97
C SER A 424 17.70 38.66 23.44
N THR A 425 16.52 38.79 22.81
CA THR A 425 16.16 39.56 21.60
C THR A 425 16.44 39.05 20.18
N ALA A 426 15.31 38.84 19.47
CA ALA A 426 14.92 39.38 18.15
C ALA A 426 15.63 38.98 16.83
N SER A 427 14.76 38.85 15.82
CA SER A 427 14.94 39.08 14.37
C SER A 427 15.54 37.98 13.47
N THR A 428 14.68 37.42 12.61
CA THR A 428 14.95 36.91 11.24
C THR A 428 15.45 38.04 10.32
N PRO A 429 15.90 37.84 9.05
CA PRO A 429 16.21 36.63 8.27
C PRO A 429 17.54 36.68 7.43
N GLY A 430 18.01 35.57 6.84
CA GLY A 430 18.93 35.62 5.68
C GLY A 430 20.05 34.56 5.56
N ILE A 431 19.82 33.59 4.67
CA ILE A 431 20.73 32.91 3.71
C ILE A 431 22.26 33.18 3.77
N PHE A 432 23.08 32.13 3.94
CA PHE A 432 24.11 31.58 3.01
C PHE A 432 25.25 30.78 3.71
N ARG A 433 25.42 29.53 3.27
CA ARG A 433 26.67 28.71 3.09
C ARG A 433 27.67 28.50 4.26
N ARG A 434 27.89 27.21 4.56
CA ARG A 434 29.19 26.53 4.35
C ARG A 434 29.03 25.01 4.22
N ASN A 435 29.09 24.57 2.97
CA ASN A 435 29.81 23.39 2.45
C ASN A 435 30.65 22.59 3.47
N MET A 436 30.38 21.29 3.55
CA MET A 436 31.44 20.28 3.54
C MET A 436 31.06 19.22 2.51
N TYR A 437 31.76 19.27 1.39
CA TYR A 437 31.82 18.21 0.40
C TYR A 437 32.62 17.06 0.98
N PHE A 438 32.14 15.82 0.80
CA PHE A 438 33.02 14.70 0.54
C PHE A 438 32.67 14.19 -0.87
N LEU A 439 33.44 14.67 -1.84
CA LEU A 439 33.54 14.02 -3.15
C LEU A 439 34.27 12.70 -2.93
N CYS A 440 33.61 11.58 -3.23
CA CYS A 440 34.36 10.38 -3.58
C CYS A 440 34.92 10.62 -4.98
N HIS A 441 36.22 10.90 -5.06
CA HIS A 441 36.99 10.96 -6.29
C HIS A 441 37.63 9.58 -6.47
N GLU A 442 36.91 8.67 -7.11
CA GLU A 442 37.52 7.48 -7.72
C GLU A 442 37.00 7.37 -9.16
N GLU A 443 37.80 7.84 -10.11
CA GLU A 443 37.67 7.48 -11.51
C GLU A 443 38.05 5.99 -11.64
N GLY A 444 37.07 5.09 -11.60
CA GLY A 444 37.35 3.67 -11.78
C GLY A 444 36.20 2.68 -11.64
N VAL A 445 35.07 3.06 -11.00
CA VAL A 445 33.98 2.10 -10.77
C VAL A 445 32.89 2.26 -11.85
N GLN A 446 32.70 1.24 -12.69
CA GLN A 446 31.58 1.17 -13.64
C GLN A 446 30.25 1.32 -12.89
N LEU A 447 29.52 2.41 -13.14
CA LEU A 447 28.14 2.56 -12.71
C LEU A 447 27.28 1.57 -13.51
N HIS A 448 26.48 0.74 -12.83
CA HIS A 448 25.46 -0.06 -13.50
C HIS A 448 24.22 0.80 -13.75
N GLN A 449 23.80 0.82 -15.01
CA GLN A 449 22.60 1.51 -15.47
C GLN A 449 21.58 0.43 -15.87
N VAL A 450 20.46 0.38 -15.15
CA VAL A 450 19.31 -0.44 -15.55
C VAL A 450 18.27 0.49 -16.14
N GLN A 451 17.93 0.27 -17.41
CA GLN A 451 17.01 1.11 -18.17
C GLN A 451 15.85 0.26 -18.67
N THR A 452 14.65 0.44 -18.10
CA THR A 452 13.42 -0.20 -18.61
C THR A 452 12.86 0.51 -19.85
N LEU A 453 13.49 1.60 -20.28
CA LEU A 453 13.11 2.39 -21.46
C LEU A 453 13.21 1.58 -22.76
N GLU A 454 14.24 0.74 -22.90
CA GLU A 454 14.41 -0.08 -24.09
C GLU A 454 13.45 -1.29 -24.10
N LEU A 455 13.06 -1.76 -22.91
CA LEU A 455 12.02 -2.77 -22.75
C LEU A 455 10.63 -2.22 -23.10
N ASP A 456 10.27 -1.03 -22.59
CA ASP A 456 9.00 -0.34 -22.94
C ASP A 456 8.93 -0.04 -24.44
N ARG A 457 10.03 0.44 -25.04
CA ARG A 457 10.12 0.66 -26.49
C ARG A 457 9.87 -0.62 -27.28
N ARG A 458 10.58 -1.72 -26.98
CA ARG A 458 10.40 -3.00 -27.68
C ARG A 458 8.98 -3.54 -27.50
N LEU A 459 8.38 -3.35 -26.33
CA LEU A 459 7.01 -3.76 -26.05
C LEU A 459 6.00 -2.96 -26.88
N ARG A 460 6.18 -1.64 -27.02
CA ARG A 460 5.35 -0.79 -27.89
C ARG A 460 5.51 -1.14 -29.37
N ASP A 461 6.75 -1.39 -29.82
CA ASP A 461 7.04 -1.81 -31.20
C ASP A 461 6.35 -3.15 -31.51
N CYS A 462 6.46 -4.15 -30.63
CA CYS A 462 5.78 -5.44 -30.78
C CYS A 462 4.25 -5.31 -30.78
N VAL A 463 3.68 -4.43 -29.95
CA VAL A 463 2.22 -4.23 -29.90
C VAL A 463 1.70 -3.51 -31.15
N GLN A 464 2.50 -2.62 -31.75
CA GLN A 464 2.21 -2.07 -33.07
C GLN A 464 2.23 -3.13 -34.18
N ASP A 465 3.20 -4.04 -34.15
CA ASP A 465 3.30 -5.14 -35.12
C ASP A 465 2.12 -6.11 -35.02
N LEU A 466 1.60 -6.32 -33.79
CA LEU A 466 0.44 -7.18 -33.53
C LEU A 466 -0.91 -6.56 -33.93
N GLN A 467 -0.95 -5.25 -34.23
CA GLN A 467 -2.16 -4.48 -34.57
C GLN A 467 -3.35 -4.64 -33.59
N ASP A 468 -3.07 -4.98 -32.33
CA ASP A 468 -4.11 -5.17 -31.31
C ASP A 468 -4.61 -3.82 -30.78
N GLN A 469 -5.77 -3.40 -31.26
CA GLN A 469 -6.37 -2.11 -30.91
C GLN A 469 -6.69 -1.97 -29.42
N GLN A 470 -6.97 -3.08 -28.72
CA GLN A 470 -7.31 -3.06 -27.29
C GLN A 470 -6.04 -2.87 -26.46
N LEU A 471 -4.97 -3.57 -26.80
CA LEU A 471 -3.66 -3.45 -26.15
C LEU A 471 -2.99 -2.10 -26.43
N ILE A 472 -3.19 -1.55 -27.64
CA ILE A 472 -2.76 -0.19 -27.99
C ILE A 472 -3.55 0.85 -27.17
N ALA A 473 -4.86 0.67 -26.99
CA ALA A 473 -5.67 1.56 -26.17
C ALA A 473 -5.23 1.50 -24.70
N GLU A 474 -4.96 0.31 -24.17
CA GLU A 474 -4.42 0.10 -22.82
C GLU A 474 -3.02 0.74 -22.65
N LEU A 475 -2.06 0.56 -23.57
CA LEU A 475 -0.73 1.21 -23.47
C LEU A 475 -0.74 2.74 -23.60
N ASN A 476 -1.80 3.31 -24.19
CA ASN A 476 -2.00 4.75 -24.32
C ASN A 476 -2.81 5.35 -23.16
N THR A 477 -3.55 4.51 -22.41
CA THR A 477 -4.35 4.92 -21.25
C THR A 477 -3.73 4.55 -19.91
N ALA A 478 -2.99 3.44 -19.86
CA ALA A 478 -2.18 3.02 -18.74
C ALA A 478 -0.87 3.83 -18.72
N SER A 479 -0.72 4.67 -17.70
CA SER A 479 0.59 5.21 -17.32
C SER A 479 1.45 4.18 -16.56
N ASP A 480 1.06 2.89 -16.58
CA ASP A 480 1.62 1.83 -15.72
C ASP A 480 2.99 1.33 -16.16
N LEU A 481 3.52 1.81 -17.28
CA LEU A 481 4.92 1.63 -17.63
C LEU A 481 5.67 2.92 -17.32
N VAL A 482 5.84 3.21 -16.02
CA VAL A 482 6.85 4.17 -15.60
C VAL A 482 8.20 3.55 -15.96
N ALA A 483 8.77 3.97 -17.09
CA ALA A 483 10.16 3.71 -17.39
C ALA A 483 10.99 4.34 -16.27
N ARG A 484 11.65 3.49 -15.46
CA ARG A 484 12.45 3.90 -14.31
C ARG A 484 13.90 3.63 -14.65
N GLU A 485 14.69 4.69 -14.71
CA GLU A 485 16.14 4.56 -14.73
C GLU A 485 16.66 4.64 -13.29
N ALA A 486 17.47 3.65 -12.93
CA ALA A 486 18.26 3.68 -11.70
C ALA A 486 19.74 3.61 -12.09
N LYS A 487 20.55 4.54 -11.55
CA LYS A 487 22.01 4.48 -11.60
C LYS A 487 22.49 4.22 -10.19
N TYR A 488 23.27 3.17 -10.00
CA TYR A 488 23.85 2.84 -8.69
C TYR A 488 25.20 2.13 -8.85
N HIS A 489 25.97 2.13 -7.77
CA HIS A 489 27.21 1.38 -7.70
C HIS A 489 26.89 -0.11 -7.57
N ALA A 490 27.40 -0.94 -8.48
CA ALA A 490 27.41 -2.38 -8.28
C ALA A 490 28.32 -2.66 -7.07
N ASN A 491 27.79 -3.31 -6.02
CA ASN A 491 28.66 -3.71 -4.91
C ASN A 491 29.70 -4.72 -5.40
N VAL A 492 30.96 -4.43 -5.07
CA VAL A 492 32.12 -5.35 -5.02
C VAL A 492 31.89 -6.40 -3.94
#